data_AF-A0A933IMP8-F1
#
_entry.id   AF-A0A933IMP8-F1
#
_cell.length_a   1.000
_cell.length_b   1.000
_cell.length_c   1.000
_cell.angle_alpha   90.00
_cell.angle_beta   90.00
_cell.angle_gamma   90.00
#
_symmetry.space_group_name_H-M   'P 1'
#
loop_
_entity.id
_entity.type
_entity.pdbx_description
1 polymer ?
#
loop_
_entity_poly.entity_id
_entity_poly.type
_entity_poly.pdbx_seq_one_letter_code
_entity_poly.pdbx_strand_id
1 'polypeptide(L)' 'MPRKARMDAPGALHHIICRGIERRNMFRDDTDRIRFVERLAKLLGETATPCYAWAMIPQSRERET' A
#
# COMPACT_ATOMS: atom_id res chain seq x y z
N MET A 1 15.36 -18.78 -0.28
CA MET A 1 14.87 -19.46 0.94
C MET A 1 13.35 -19.40 0.98
N PRO A 2 12.64 -20.49 1.29
CA PRO A 2 11.19 -20.48 1.43
C PRO A 2 10.81 -19.57 2.61
N ARG A 3 9.93 -18.59 2.37
CA ARG A 3 9.29 -17.88 3.48
C ARG A 3 8.25 -18.79 4.11
N LYS A 4 8.07 -18.71 5.43
CA LYS A 4 6.92 -19.34 6.10
C LYS A 4 5.62 -18.82 5.46
N ALA A 5 4.63 -19.70 5.36
CA ALA A 5 3.30 -19.33 4.91
C ALA A 5 2.74 -18.20 5.79
N ARG A 6 1.96 -17.31 5.18
CA ARG A 6 1.22 -16.31 5.94
C ARG A 6 0.13 -17.04 6.73
N MET A 7 -0.07 -16.63 7.98
CA MET A 7 -1.18 -17.12 8.80
C MET A 7 -2.49 -16.72 8.12
N ASP A 8 -3.39 -17.67 7.94
CA ASP A 8 -4.73 -17.45 7.39
C ASP A 8 -5.74 -17.95 8.42
N ALA A 9 -6.32 -17.03 9.19
CA ALA A 9 -7.23 -17.33 10.27
C ALA A 9 -8.22 -16.16 10.47
N PRO A 10 -9.49 -16.44 10.83
CA PRO A 10 -10.47 -15.39 11.11
C PRO A 10 -9.96 -14.42 12.18
N GLY A 11 -10.10 -13.12 11.92
CA GLY A 11 -9.67 -12.06 12.83
C GLY A 11 -8.15 -11.80 12.87
N ALA A 12 -7.35 -12.51 12.06
CA ALA A 12 -5.92 -12.22 11.95
C ALA A 12 -5.68 -10.81 11.41
N LEU A 13 -4.78 -10.06 12.06
CA LEU A 13 -4.35 -8.75 11.59
C LEU A 13 -3.17 -8.88 10.63
N HIS A 14 -3.29 -8.27 9.46
CA HIS A 14 -2.24 -8.25 8.45
C HIS A 14 -1.66 -6.85 8.27
N HIS A 15 -0.34 -6.74 8.43
CA HIS A 15 0.40 -5.56 7.98
C HIS A 15 0.84 -5.77 6.53
N ILE A 16 0.32 -4.94 5.62
CA ILE A 16 0.58 -5.01 4.18
C ILE A 16 1.49 -3.84 3.77
N ILE A 17 2.55 -4.15 3.04
CA ILE A 17 3.49 -3.16 2.51
C ILE A 17 3.55 -3.32 0.99
N CYS A 18 3.28 -2.22 0.27
CA CYS A 18 3.41 -2.12 -1.18
C CYS A 18 4.55 -1.17 -1.52
N ARG A 19 5.38 -1.51 -2.51
CA ARG A 19 6.50 -0.67 -2.97
C ARG A 19 6.67 -0.75 -4.49
N GLY A 20 7.21 0.30 -5.10
CA GLY A 20 7.57 0.28 -6.51
C GLY A 20 8.63 -0.78 -6.82
N ILE A 21 8.48 -1.44 -7.96
CA ILE A 21 9.48 -2.36 -8.52
C ILE A 21 10.71 -1.54 -8.96
N GLU A 22 11.91 -2.11 -8.84
CA GLU A 22 13.16 -1.47 -9.28
C GLU A 22 13.42 -0.07 -8.69
N ARG A 23 12.91 0.22 -7.49
CA ARG A 23 13.00 1.56 -6.86
C ARG A 23 12.38 2.68 -7.71
N ARG A 24 11.51 2.35 -8.66
CA ARG A 24 10.77 3.35 -9.44
C ARG A 24 9.68 3.98 -8.58
N ASN A 25 9.25 5.17 -8.99
CA ASN A 25 8.09 5.83 -8.40
C ASN A 25 6.85 4.96 -8.62
N MET A 26 6.08 4.76 -7.55
CA MET A 26 4.82 4.02 -7.62
C MET A 26 3.72 4.82 -8.35
N PHE A 27 3.77 6.15 -8.23
CA PHE A 27 2.81 7.06 -8.83
C PHE A 27 3.50 7.94 -9.88
N ARG A 28 2.81 8.20 -10.99
CA ARG A 28 3.30 9.07 -12.06
C ARG A 28 3.17 10.56 -11.71
N ASP A 29 2.08 10.91 -11.05
CA ASP A 29 1.72 12.26 -10.66
C ASP A 29 0.77 12.23 -9.43
N ASP A 30 0.35 13.41 -8.98
CA ASP A 30 -0.58 13.54 -7.85
C ASP A 30 -1.98 13.02 -8.17
N THR A 31 -2.41 13.03 -9.43
CA THR A 31 -3.73 12.51 -9.83
C THR A 31 -3.76 10.99 -9.67
N ASP A 32 -2.70 10.30 -10.08
CA ASP A 32 -2.54 8.86 -9.91
C ASP A 32 -2.52 8.47 -8.42
N ARG A 33 -1.84 9.29 -7.60
CA ARG A 33 -1.84 9.14 -6.13
C ARG A 33 -3.25 9.25 -5.53
N ILE A 34 -4.01 10.27 -5.91
CA ILE A 34 -5.39 10.47 -5.44
C ILE A 34 -6.28 9.29 -5.87
N ARG A 35 -6.21 8.90 -7.14
CA ARG A 35 -6.98 7.76 -7.68
C ARG A 35 -6.64 6.44 -6.98
N PHE A 36 -5.42 6.27 -6.50
CA PHE A 36 -5.06 5.10 -5.70
C PHE A 36 -5.77 5.11 -4.34
N VAL A 37 -5.74 6.24 -3.63
CA VAL A 37 -6.41 6.39 -2.33
C VAL A 37 -7.92 6.21 -2.46
N GLU A 38 -8.55 6.79 -3.48
CA GLU A 38 -9.99 6.63 -3.75
C GLU A 38 -10.36 5.15 -3.98
N ARG A 39 -9.57 4.44 -4.80
CA ARG A 39 -9.78 3.02 -5.06
C ARG A 39 -9.57 2.17 -3.82
N LEU A 40 -8.56 2.48 -3.00
CA LEU A 40 -8.31 1.79 -1.75
C LEU A 40 -9.49 1.98 -0.78
N ALA A 41 -9.95 3.22 -0.59
CA ALA A 41 -11.09 3.53 0.27
C ALA A 41 -12.36 2.81 -0.19
N LYS A 42 -12.65 2.84 -1.50
CA LYS A 42 -13.78 2.12 -2.09
C LYS A 42 -13.71 0.62 -1.81
N LEU A 43 -12.56 -0.01 -2.07
CA LEU A 43 -12.37 -1.45 -1.85
C LEU A 43 -12.54 -1.83 -0.38
N LEU A 44 -11.97 -1.06 0.54
CA LEU A 44 -12.13 -1.32 1.98
C LEU A 44 -13.60 -1.29 2.41
N GLY A 45 -14.39 -0.37 1.84
CA GLY A 45 -15.83 -0.32 2.05
C GLY A 45 -16.58 -1.52 1.46
N GLU A 46 -16.29 -1.85 0.19
CA GLU A 46 -16.94 -2.96 -0.53
C GLU A 46 -16.63 -4.34 0.08
N THR A 47 -15.42 -4.54 0.61
CA THR A 47 -14.99 -5.80 1.23
C THR A 47 -15.20 -5.83 2.74
N ALA A 48 -15.84 -4.80 3.33
CA ALA A 48 -16.02 -4.62 4.76
C ALA A 48 -14.72 -4.88 5.56
N THR A 49 -13.57 -4.47 5.01
CA THR A 49 -12.25 -4.74 5.59
C THR A 49 -11.82 -3.56 6.46
N PRO A 50 -11.69 -3.74 7.78
CA PRO A 50 -11.25 -2.66 8.67
C PRO A 50 -9.81 -2.25 8.37
N CYS A 51 -9.58 -0.96 8.15
CA CYS A 51 -8.25 -0.38 8.05
C CYS A 51 -7.95 0.38 9.35
N TYR A 52 -7.18 -0.25 10.24
CA TYR A 52 -6.83 0.35 11.53
C TYR A 52 -5.81 1.49 11.42
N ALA A 53 -4.89 1.39 10.47
CA ALA A 53 -3.90 2.41 10.19
C ALA A 53 -3.43 2.29 8.74
N TRP A 54 -3.06 3.42 8.14
CA TRP A 54 -2.42 3.46 6.83
C TRP A 54 -1.44 4.62 6.77
N ALA A 55 -0.42 4.47 5.92
CA ALA A 55 0.53 5.54 5.63
C ALA A 55 0.97 5.45 4.17
N MET A 56 1.18 6.60 3.54
CA MET A 56 1.83 6.71 2.25
C MET A 56 3.15 7.43 2.43
N ILE A 57 4.24 6.69 2.27
CA ILE A 57 5.59 7.23 2.41
C ILE A 57 6.08 7.64 1.01
N PRO A 58 6.35 8.93 0.76
CA PRO A 58 6.86 9.36 -0.54
C PRO A 58 8.24 8.73 -0.78
N GLN A 59 8.45 8.30 -2.02
CA GLN A 59 9.75 7.76 -2.45
C GLN A 59 10.60 8.92 -2.98
N SER A 60 10.84 9.94 -2.17
CA SER A 60 11.69 11.06 -2.54
C SER A 60 13.16 10.68 -2.41
N ARG A 61 13.90 10.74 -3.52
CA ARG A 61 15.26 11.25 -3.44
C ARG A 61 15.14 12.76 -3.55
N GLU A 62 15.52 13.48 -2.50
CA GLU A 62 16.10 14.80 -2.71
C GLU A 62 17.24 14.58 -3.71
N ARG A 63 17.05 15.04 -4.96
CA ARG A 63 18.19 15.21 -5.85
C ARG A 63 18.89 16.44 -5.30
N GLU A 64 19.90 16.21 -4.48
CA GLU A 64 20.94 17.20 -4.24
C GLU A 64 21.54 17.52 -5.62
N THR A 65 21.20 18.70 -6.13
CA THR A 65 21.80 19.31 -7.32
C THR A 65 23.08 20.02 -6.94
#